data_AF-A0A0N4XSQ4-F1
#
_entry.id   AF-A0A0N4XSQ4-F1
#
_cell.length_a   1.000
_cell.length_b   1.000
_cell.length_c   1.000
_cell.angle_alpha   90.00
_cell.angle_beta   90.00
_cell.angle_gamma   90.00
#
_symmetry.space_group_name_H-M   'P 1'
#
loop_
_entity.id
_entity.type
_entity.pdbx_description
1 polymer ?
#
loop_
_entity_poly.entity_id
_entity_poly.type
_entity_poly.pdbx_seq_one_letter_code
_entity_poly.pdbx_strand_id
1 'polypeptide(L)'
;MIFEVFVIPEFFVTPRDSSLLSTAMEQSMSDFTFIVKPVSSSRGQGIFFANTTKEIPCTETLLVSRYVENPLLVNGHKFDLRVYVAVTSFYPLIVYVYSEGLTR
;
A
#
# COMPACT_ATOMS: atom_id res chain seq x y z
N MET A 1 -17.80 1.50 -18.56
CA MET A 1 -17.44 0.43 -17.62
C MET A 1 -16.17 0.88 -16.92
N ILE A 2 -16.34 1.63 -15.83
CA ILE A 2 -15.22 2.17 -15.05
C ILE A 2 -14.72 0.99 -14.24
N PHE A 3 -13.49 0.53 -14.50
CA PHE A 3 -12.85 -0.46 -13.64
C PHE A 3 -12.63 0.22 -12.29
N GLU A 4 -13.51 -0.04 -11.32
CA GLU A 4 -13.26 0.33 -9.94
C GLU A 4 -11.92 -0.26 -9.52
N VAL A 5 -11.09 0.60 -8.94
CA VAL A 5 -9.75 0.27 -8.45
C VAL A 5 -9.90 -0.50 -7.13
N PHE A 6 -10.50 -1.68 -7.18
CA PHE A 6 -10.76 -2.53 -6.00
C PHE A 6 -9.48 -3.20 -5.46
N VAL A 7 -8.34 -3.00 -6.13
CA VAL A 7 -7.06 -3.66 -5.82
C VAL A 7 -6.18 -2.81 -4.88
N ILE A 8 -6.43 -1.50 -4.76
CA ILE A 8 -5.59 -0.62 -3.96
C ILE A 8 -6.25 -0.39 -2.59
N PRO A 9 -5.63 -0.81 -1.48
CA PRO A 9 -6.13 -0.49 -0.15
C PRO A 9 -6.15 1.02 0.06
N GLU A 10 -7.05 1.50 0.92
CA GLU A 10 -7.08 2.89 1.33
C GLU A 10 -5.69 3.36 1.81
N PHE A 11 -5.28 4.55 1.39
CA PHE A 11 -3.99 5.12 1.74
C PHE A 11 -4.04 6.65 1.84
N PHE A 12 -3.09 7.18 2.60
CA PHE A 12 -2.90 8.60 2.90
C PHE A 12 -1.42 8.94 2.78
N VAL A 13 -1.09 10.15 2.35
CA VAL A 13 0.29 10.64 2.29
C VAL A 13 0.47 11.76 3.31
N THR A 14 1.27 11.53 4.35
CA THR A 14 1.62 12.58 5.32
C THR A 14 2.69 13.52 4.74
N PRO A 15 2.79 14.77 5.21
CA PRO A 15 1.83 15.46 6.09
C PRO A 15 0.58 15.99 5.35
N ARG A 16 0.50 15.81 4.01
CA ARG A 16 -0.56 16.38 3.17
C ARG A 16 -1.96 15.94 3.61
N ASP A 17 -2.12 14.66 3.93
CA ASP A 17 -3.41 14.02 4.19
C ASP A 17 -3.65 13.75 5.69
N SER A 18 -2.91 14.40 6.60
CA SER A 18 -2.94 14.09 8.04
C SER A 18 -4.33 14.20 8.69
N SER A 19 -5.12 15.21 8.31
CA SER A 19 -6.49 15.39 8.85
C SER A 19 -7.46 14.30 8.38
N LEU A 20 -7.27 13.80 7.16
CA LEU A 20 -8.07 12.70 6.61
C LEU A 20 -7.67 11.39 7.29
N LEU A 21 -6.37 11.17 7.46
CA LEU A 21 -5.83 10.01 8.17
C LEU A 21 -6.35 9.95 9.62
N SER A 22 -6.36 11.07 10.35
CA SER A 22 -6.87 11.07 11.74
C SER A 22 -8.35 10.71 11.80
N THR A 23 -9.14 11.28 10.90
CA THR A 23 -10.57 10.96 10.78
C THR A 23 -10.78 9.48 10.46
N ALA A 24 -10.02 8.93 9.51
CA ALA A 24 -10.12 7.53 9.12
C ALA A 24 -9.74 6.59 10.27
N MET A 25 -8.66 6.87 11.00
CA MET A 25 -8.21 6.06 12.14
C MET A 25 -9.20 6.13 13.33
N GLU A 26 -9.82 7.29 13.57
CA GLU A 26 -10.84 7.45 14.62
C GLU A 26 -12.14 6.71 14.28
N GLN A 27 -12.57 6.75 13.02
CA GLN A 27 -13.77 6.04 12.54
C GLN A 27 -13.59 4.52 12.51
N SER A 28 -12.34 4.05 12.40
CA SER A 28 -11.98 2.65 12.19
C SER A 28 -12.16 1.73 13.42
N MET A 29 -12.72 2.21 14.55
CA MET A 29 -13.03 1.43 15.77
C MET A 29 -12.04 0.28 16.07
N SER A 30 -10.84 0.62 16.56
CA SER A 30 -9.78 -0.25 17.12
C SER A 30 -9.24 -1.44 16.34
N ASP A 31 -9.92 -1.95 15.32
CA ASP A 31 -9.64 -3.27 14.78
C ASP A 31 -8.76 -3.25 13.53
N PHE A 32 -8.54 -2.09 12.91
CA PHE A 32 -7.75 -1.97 11.70
C PHE A 32 -6.32 -1.49 11.96
N THR A 33 -5.35 -2.28 11.52
CA THR A 33 -3.93 -1.90 11.52
C THR A 33 -3.55 -1.18 10.22
N PHE A 34 -2.72 -0.14 10.33
CA PHE A 34 -2.13 0.53 9.18
C PHE A 34 -0.66 0.12 9.02
N ILE A 35 -0.21 0.00 7.76
CA ILE A 35 1.19 -0.16 7.39
C ILE A 35 1.74 1.18 6.90
N VAL A 36 2.83 1.63 7.50
CA VAL A 36 3.48 2.90 7.22
C VAL A 36 4.75 2.65 6.44
N LYS A 37 4.96 3.40 5.34
CA LYS A 37 6.09 3.23 4.43
C LYS A 37 6.72 4.59 4.10
N PRO A 38 8.07 4.72 4.16
CA PRO A 38 8.74 5.90 3.64
C PRO A 38 8.63 5.97 2.11
N VAL A 39 8.35 7.15 1.55
CA VAL A 39 8.07 7.30 0.10
C VAL A 39 9.26 7.03 -0.83
N SER A 40 10.49 7.06 -0.32
CA SER A 40 11.72 6.89 -1.11
C SER A 40 12.61 5.73 -0.64
N SER A 41 12.05 4.80 0.15
CA SER A 41 12.79 3.65 0.68
C SER A 41 12.61 2.39 -0.18
N SER A 42 13.53 1.44 -0.05
CA SER A 42 13.46 0.12 -0.70
C SER A 42 13.80 -0.99 0.31
N ARG A 43 13.57 -2.26 -0.10
CA ARG A 43 13.90 -3.46 0.69
C ARG A 43 13.23 -3.55 2.07
N GLY A 44 12.10 -2.89 2.24
CA GLY A 44 11.34 -2.91 3.50
C GLY A 44 11.94 -2.05 4.62
N GLN A 45 12.95 -1.22 4.34
CA GLN A 45 13.56 -0.38 5.38
C GLN A 45 12.60 0.72 5.83
N GLY A 46 12.46 0.86 7.14
CA GLY A 46 11.61 1.87 7.77
C GLY A 46 10.10 1.59 7.64
N ILE A 47 9.71 0.38 7.24
CA ILE A 47 8.30 -0.03 7.27
C ILE A 47 7.93 -0.45 8.69
N PHE A 48 6.82 0.06 9.20
CA PHE A 48 6.29 -0.33 10.51
C PHE A 48 4.77 -0.30 10.50
N PHE A 49 4.17 -0.86 11.55
CA PHE A 49 2.73 -0.85 11.76
C PHE A 49 2.34 0.27 12.72
N ALA A 50 1.20 0.89 12.46
CA ALA A 50 0.63 1.90 13.34
C ALA A 50 -0.86 1.62 13.56
N ASN A 51 -1.29 1.67 14.82
CA ASN A 51 -2.70 1.55 15.18
C ASN A 51 -3.29 2.89 15.63
N THR A 52 -2.44 3.85 15.99
CA THR A 52 -2.85 5.20 16.37
C THR A 52 -2.09 6.26 15.59
N THR A 53 -2.72 7.42 15.39
CA THR A 53 -2.10 8.57 14.71
C THR A 53 -0.84 9.08 15.40
N LYS A 54 -0.73 8.88 16.72
CA LYS A 54 0.42 9.31 17.53
C LYS A 54 1.70 8.53 17.22
N GLU A 55 1.57 7.32 16.68
CA GLU A 55 2.71 6.48 16.26
C GLU A 55 3.29 6.93 14.91
N ILE A 56 2.60 7.83 14.20
CA ILE A 56 2.97 8.25 12.84
C ILE A 56 3.64 9.64 12.91
N PRO A 57 4.91 9.77 12.48
CA PRO A 57 5.59 11.06 12.44
C PRO A 57 4.89 12.07 11.53
N CYS A 58 4.50 13.22 12.08
CA CYS A 58 3.77 14.25 11.35
C CYS A 58 4.63 15.12 10.42
N THR A 59 5.96 15.03 10.50
CA THR A 59 6.88 15.88 9.73
C THR A 59 7.45 15.22 8.49
N GLU A 60 7.37 13.88 8.42
CA GLU A 60 7.95 13.10 7.33
C GLU A 60 6.92 12.79 6.26
N THR A 61 7.40 12.66 5.01
CA THR A 61 6.56 12.18 3.91
C THR A 61 6.47 10.67 3.96
N LEU A 62 5.35 10.17 4.49
CA LEU A 62 5.08 8.75 4.64
C LEU A 62 3.80 8.38 3.89
N LEU A 63 3.80 7.19 3.31
CA LEU A 63 2.60 6.55 2.80
C LEU A 63 2.03 5.65 3.92
N VAL A 64 0.86 6.00 4.40
CA VAL A 64 0.11 5.23 5.40
C VAL A 64 -1.01 4.53 4.69
N SER A 65 -1.08 3.20 4.76
CA SER A 65 -2.11 2.43 4.05
C SER A 65 -2.73 1.39 4.98
N ARG A 66 -4.03 1.14 4.81
CA ARG A 66 -4.72 0.09 5.56
C ARG A 66 -4.07 -1.26 5.28
N TYR A 67 -3.75 -2.01 6.33
CA TYR A 67 -3.15 -3.33 6.19
C TYR A 67 -4.19 -4.34 5.69
N VAL A 68 -3.76 -5.25 4.83
CA VAL A 68 -4.58 -6.37 4.37
C VAL A 68 -4.42 -7.51 5.38
N GLU A 69 -5.39 -7.62 6.27
CA GLU A 69 -5.39 -8.55 7.41
C GLU A 69 -5.58 -10.01 7.01
N ASN A 70 -6.37 -10.26 5.97
CA ASN A 70 -6.69 -11.60 5.47
C ASN A 70 -6.04 -11.83 4.09
N PRO A 71 -4.69 -11.88 3.98
CA PRO A 71 -4.04 -12.19 2.72
C PRO A 71 -4.27 -13.67 2.37
N LEU A 72 -4.20 -13.99 1.07
CA LEU A 72 -4.09 -15.37 0.65
C LEU A 72 -2.79 -15.97 1.19
N LEU A 73 -2.88 -17.17 1.76
CA LEU A 73 -1.75 -17.90 2.32
C LEU A 73 -1.44 -19.13 1.47
N VAL A 74 -0.15 -19.37 1.21
CA VAL A 74 0.34 -20.62 0.63
C VAL A 74 1.16 -21.32 1.70
N ASN A 75 0.76 -22.55 2.05
CA ASN A 75 1.37 -23.31 3.16
C ASN A 75 1.44 -22.51 4.47
N GLY A 76 0.43 -21.70 4.77
CA GLY A 76 0.37 -20.86 5.97
C GLY A 76 1.24 -19.59 5.94
N HIS A 77 1.92 -19.30 4.83
CA HIS A 77 2.78 -18.13 4.70
C HIS A 77 2.12 -17.08 3.79
N LYS A 78 2.17 -15.82 4.23
CA LYS A 78 1.83 -14.66 3.39
C LYS A 78 2.88 -14.51 2.32
N PHE A 79 2.46 -14.23 1.09
CA PHE A 79 3.35 -13.97 -0.02
C PHE A 79 2.91 -12.74 -0.83
N ASP A 80 3.82 -12.18 -1.62
CA ASP A 80 3.51 -11.18 -2.64
C ASP A 80 3.80 -11.70 -4.05
N LEU A 81 3.13 -11.09 -5.05
CA LEU A 81 3.33 -11.39 -6.47
C LEU A 81 4.13 -10.26 -7.14
N ARG A 82 5.26 -10.62 -7.75
CA ARG A 82 6.00 -9.76 -8.65
C ARG A 82 5.57 -10.03 -10.09
N VAL A 83 4.71 -9.15 -10.60
CA VAL A 83 4.32 -9.14 -12.01
C VAL A 83 5.28 -8.26 -12.80
N TYR A 84 5.76 -8.75 -13.95
CA TYR A 84 6.62 -8.00 -14.85
C TYR A 84 5.79 -7.35 -15.96
N VAL A 85 5.94 -6.04 -16.13
CA VAL A 85 5.22 -5.24 -17.11
C VAL A 85 6.23 -4.45 -17.95
N ALA A 86 6.11 -4.52 -19.26
CA ALA A 86 6.92 -3.75 -20.21
C ALA A 86 6.05 -2.68 -20.89
N VAL A 87 6.40 -1.42 -20.70
CA VAL A 87 5.76 -0.28 -21.40
C VAL A 87 6.69 0.13 -22.54
N THR A 88 6.25 -0.07 -23.78
CA THR A 88 7.10 0.19 -24.96
C THR A 88 6.75 1.50 -25.66
N SER A 89 5.57 2.04 -25.40
CA SER A 89 5.14 3.32 -25.96
C SER A 89 4.13 3.97 -25.01
N PHE A 90 4.21 5.29 -24.86
CA PHE A 90 3.23 6.08 -24.12
C PHE A 90 2.21 6.77 -25.02
N TYR A 91 2.54 6.97 -26.31
CA TYR A 91 1.65 7.57 -27.30
C TYR A 91 1.88 6.98 -28.70
N PRO A 92 1.08 5.98 -29.14
CA PRO A 92 -0.03 5.36 -28.40
C PRO A 92 0.48 4.54 -27.19
N LEU A 93 -0.35 4.38 -26.16
CA LEU A 93 0.03 3.56 -25.00
C LEU A 93 0.10 2.08 -25.41
N ILE A 94 1.26 1.46 -25.24
CA ILE A 94 1.49 0.03 -25.49
C ILE A 94 2.15 -0.58 -24.25
N VAL A 95 1.46 -1.54 -23.63
CA VAL A 95 1.85 -2.20 -22.38
C VAL A 95 1.71 -3.72 -22.54
N TYR A 96 2.75 -4.46 -22.17
CA TYR A 96 2.78 -5.92 -22.18
C TYR A 96 2.95 -6.44 -20.75
N VAL A 97 2.18 -7.46 -20.37
CA VAL A 97 2.35 -8.19 -19.11
C VAL A 97 3.03 -9.51 -19.44
N TYR A 98 4.15 -9.81 -18.76
CA TYR A 98 4.83 -11.09 -18.95
C TYR A 98 4.03 -12.22 -18.29
N SER A 99 4.00 -13.40 -18.90
CA SER A 99 3.20 -14.54 -18.40
C SER A 99 3.74 -15.11 -17.11
N GLU A 100 5.05 -15.01 -16.89
CA GLU A 100 5.73 -15.50 -15.69
C GLU A 100 5.99 -14.35 -14.69
N GLY A 101 6.12 -14.70 -13.42
CA GLY A 101 6.40 -13.78 -12.33
C GLY A 101 7.21 -14.44 -11.22
N LEU A 102 7.40 -13.73 -10.11
CA LEU A 102 7.99 -14.30 -8.89
C LEU A 102 7.01 -14.18 -7.73
N THR A 103 7.05 -15.16 -6.83
CA THR A 103 6.39 -15.10 -5.52
C THR A 103 7.45 -14.99 -4.44
N ARG A 104 7.17 -14.23 -3.37
CA ARG A 104 8.06 -14.11 -2.21
C ARG A 104 7.29 -14.30 -0.93
#